data_AF-A0A529X9J1-F1
#
_entry.id   AF-A0A529X9J1-F1
#
_cell.length_a   1.000
_cell.length_b   1.000
_cell.length_c   1.000
_cell.angle_alpha   90.00
_cell.angle_beta   90.00
_cell.angle_gamma   90.00
#
_symmetry.space_group_name_H-M   'P 1'
#
loop_
_entity.id
_entity.type
_entity.pdbx_description
1 polymer ?
#
loop_
_entity_poly.entity_id
_entity_poly.type
_entity_poly.pdbx_seq_one_letter_code
_entity_poly.pdbx_strand_id
1 'polypeptide(L)'
;DWDKLGQLEAEAAIKGCGENSSKKIGLVQGDQANSSSLYQYAGIMKVLEKHPDFQVVAKPDSNWDATTSRNVTTTMLQQHPDICSIIDFWDGDATGASAAIRDAKLDGKVFLVTTGGGEKTADCDKLQDGTYG
;
A
#
# COMPACT_ATOMS: atom_id res chain seq x y z
N ASP A 1 1.50 -18.56 3.58
CA ASP A 1 1.43 -18.14 4.98
C ASP A 1 1.19 -16.63 4.97
N TRP A 2 -0.01 -16.22 5.33
CA TRP A 2 -0.47 -14.83 5.27
C TRP A 2 0.22 -13.95 6.33
N ASP A 3 0.57 -14.51 7.48
CA ASP A 3 1.30 -13.80 8.53
C ASP A 3 2.68 -13.41 8.04
N LYS A 4 3.40 -14.37 7.44
CA LYS A 4 4.71 -14.10 6.85
C LYS A 4 4.65 -13.11 5.69
N LEU A 5 3.56 -13.14 4.90
CA LEU A 5 3.35 -12.18 3.82
C LEU A 5 3.23 -10.75 4.37
N GLY A 6 2.37 -10.55 5.38
CA GLY A 6 2.21 -9.27 6.05
C GLY A 6 3.51 -8.71 6.64
N GLN A 7 4.35 -9.57 7.21
CA GLN A 7 5.66 -9.15 7.71
C GLN A 7 6.56 -8.62 6.58
N LEU A 8 6.63 -9.34 5.45
CA LEU A 8 7.44 -8.92 4.31
C LEU A 8 6.95 -7.60 3.69
N GLU A 9 5.63 -7.40 3.64
CA GLU A 9 5.05 -6.14 3.17
C GLU A 9 5.40 -4.97 4.06
N ALA A 10 5.30 -5.14 5.38
CA ALA A 10 5.68 -4.10 6.33
C ALA A 10 7.17 -3.76 6.24
N GLU A 11 8.05 -4.76 6.10
CA GLU A 11 9.49 -4.53 5.89
C GLU A 11 9.76 -3.76 4.58
N ALA A 12 9.05 -4.12 3.49
CA ALA A 12 9.14 -3.41 2.23
C ALA A 12 8.64 -1.96 2.35
N ALA A 13 7.55 -1.73 3.09
CA ALA A 13 6.97 -0.41 3.32
C ALA A 13 7.93 0.49 4.12
N ILE A 14 8.54 -0.05 5.17
CA ILE A 14 9.56 0.64 5.98
C ILE A 14 10.77 1.01 5.11
N LYS A 15 11.25 0.06 4.30
CA LYS A 15 12.40 0.28 3.42
C LYS A 15 12.10 1.31 2.32
N GLY A 16 10.91 1.27 1.74
CA GLY A 16 10.46 2.19 0.69
C GLY A 16 10.29 3.61 1.19
N CYS A 17 9.77 3.78 2.41
CA CYS A 17 9.74 5.06 3.10
C CYS A 17 11.15 5.61 3.38
N GLY A 18 12.05 4.77 3.89
CA GLY A 18 13.41 5.18 4.28
C GLY A 18 13.45 6.00 5.58
N GLU A 19 14.66 6.23 6.10
CA GLU A 19 14.87 6.76 7.46
C GLU A 19 14.41 8.21 7.67
N ASN A 20 14.45 9.03 6.61
CA ASN A 20 14.10 10.46 6.66
C ASN A 20 12.64 10.77 6.23
N SER A 21 11.82 9.74 6.10
CA SER A 21 10.40 9.92 5.78
C SER A 21 9.57 10.36 6.98
N SER A 22 8.29 10.65 6.72
CA SER A 22 7.26 10.84 7.73
C SER A 22 6.95 9.58 8.56
N LYS A 23 7.40 8.40 8.10
CA LYS A 23 7.13 7.09 8.72
C LYS A 23 5.64 6.77 8.89
N LYS A 24 4.79 7.41 8.08
CA LYS A 24 3.34 7.18 8.06
C LYS A 24 2.96 6.23 6.95
N ILE A 25 2.26 5.16 7.34
CA ILE A 25 1.84 4.08 6.47
C ILE A 25 0.32 4.08 6.35
N GLY A 26 -0.19 3.95 5.13
CA GLY A 26 -1.60 3.66 4.85
C GLY A 26 -1.80 2.16 4.57
N LEU A 27 -2.93 1.59 5.00
CA LEU A 27 -3.30 0.21 4.68
C LEU A 27 -4.61 0.21 3.88
N VAL A 28 -4.64 -0.42 2.72
CA VAL A 28 -5.88 -0.67 1.98
C VAL A 28 -6.19 -2.15 2.12
N GLN A 29 -7.17 -2.46 2.96
CA GLN A 29 -7.55 -3.82 3.27
C GLN A 29 -8.71 -4.24 2.38
N GLY A 30 -8.70 -5.49 1.94
CA GLY A 30 -9.81 -6.09 1.20
C GLY A 30 -11.07 -6.25 2.04
N ASP A 31 -11.30 -7.44 2.61
CA ASP A 31 -12.40 -7.71 3.52
C ASP A 31 -11.86 -8.00 4.93
N GLN A 32 -12.19 -7.17 5.90
CA GLN A 32 -11.78 -7.33 7.30
C GLN A 32 -12.29 -8.59 7.99
N ALA A 33 -13.38 -9.20 7.51
CA ALA A 33 -13.89 -10.47 8.05
C ALA A 33 -13.17 -11.71 7.47
N ASN A 34 -12.40 -11.53 6.40
CA ASN A 34 -11.67 -12.62 5.78
C ASN A 34 -10.44 -13.00 6.61
N SER A 35 -10.31 -14.29 6.92
CA SER A 35 -9.18 -14.82 7.69
C SER A 35 -7.81 -14.45 7.10
N SER A 36 -7.68 -14.40 5.76
CA SER A 36 -6.43 -14.03 5.09
C SER A 36 -6.03 -12.59 5.41
N SER A 37 -6.99 -11.66 5.37
CA SER A 37 -6.78 -10.25 5.73
C SER A 37 -6.35 -10.11 7.19
N LEU A 38 -7.00 -10.84 8.10
CA LEU A 38 -6.67 -10.80 9.53
C LEU A 38 -5.23 -11.28 9.80
N TYR A 39 -4.81 -12.37 9.16
CA TYR A 39 -3.44 -12.88 9.31
C TYR A 39 -2.40 -11.95 8.67
N GLN A 40 -2.69 -11.38 7.51
CA GLN A 40 -1.81 -10.41 6.85
C GLN A 40 -1.65 -9.14 7.68
N TYR A 41 -2.76 -8.59 8.20
CA TYR A 41 -2.73 -7.46 9.13
C TYR A 41 -1.92 -7.77 10.41
N ALA A 42 -2.12 -8.94 11.01
CA ALA A 42 -1.36 -9.35 12.19
C ALA A 42 0.16 -9.44 11.87
N GLY A 43 0.52 -9.94 10.70
CA GLY A 43 1.90 -9.96 10.22
C GLY A 43 2.49 -8.56 10.09
N ILE A 44 1.75 -7.62 9.49
CA ILE A 44 2.17 -6.21 9.35
C ILE A 44 2.42 -5.60 10.74
N MET A 45 1.47 -5.75 11.66
CA MET A 45 1.57 -5.18 13.00
C MET A 45 2.76 -5.73 13.79
N LYS A 46 3.10 -7.02 13.68
CA LYS A 46 4.28 -7.61 14.33
C LYS A 46 5.60 -6.96 13.92
N VAL A 47 5.70 -6.48 12.68
CA VAL A 47 6.89 -5.75 12.22
C VAL A 47 6.85 -4.32 12.73
N LEU A 48 5.71 -3.64 12.63
CA LEU A 48 5.57 -2.27 13.12
C LEU A 48 5.76 -2.15 14.64
N GLU A 49 5.43 -3.18 15.42
CA GLU A 49 5.75 -3.26 16.85
C GLU A 49 7.25 -3.19 17.14
N LYS A 50 8.10 -3.67 16.21
CA LYS A 50 9.56 -3.57 16.29
C LYS A 50 10.10 -2.24 15.76
N HIS A 51 9.26 -1.48 15.06
CA HIS A 51 9.56 -0.20 14.44
C HIS A 51 8.56 0.88 14.93
N PRO A 52 8.62 1.26 16.22
CA PRO A 52 7.62 2.14 16.84
C PRO A 52 7.62 3.57 16.29
N ASP A 53 8.62 3.91 15.48
CA ASP A 53 8.70 5.14 14.72
C ASP A 53 7.78 5.16 13.49
N PHE A 54 7.32 3.99 13.02
CA PHE A 54 6.34 3.87 11.96
C PHE A 54 4.92 3.78 12.51
N GLN A 55 4.00 4.51 11.87
CA GLN A 55 2.62 4.61 12.30
C GLN A 55 1.65 4.32 11.15
N VAL A 56 0.70 3.42 11.39
CA VAL A 56 -0.47 3.28 10.51
C VAL A 56 -1.43 4.45 10.77
N VAL A 57 -1.59 5.33 9.78
CA VAL A 57 -2.45 6.53 9.92
C VAL A 57 -3.86 6.33 9.36
N ALA A 58 -4.02 5.41 8.42
CA ALA A 58 -5.30 5.07 7.82
C ALA A 58 -5.34 3.59 7.42
N LYS A 59 -6.52 2.98 7.53
CA LYS A 59 -6.73 1.56 7.23
C LYS A 59 -8.10 1.24 6.61
N PRO A 60 -8.55 1.95 5.56
CA PRO A 60 -9.84 1.71 4.95
C PRO A 60 -10.01 0.27 4.44
N ASP A 61 -11.28 -0.11 4.29
CA ASP A 61 -11.72 -1.35 3.67
C ASP A 61 -12.17 -1.04 2.23
N SER A 62 -11.74 -1.86 1.28
CA SER A 62 -12.07 -1.77 -0.15
C SER A 62 -13.04 -2.85 -0.60
N ASN A 63 -13.27 -3.88 0.22
CA ASN A 63 -13.97 -5.10 -0.11
C ASN A 63 -13.47 -5.78 -1.41
N TRP A 64 -12.16 -5.72 -1.66
CA TRP A 64 -11.48 -6.21 -2.88
C TRP A 64 -11.93 -5.54 -4.19
N ASP A 65 -12.68 -4.43 -4.10
CA ASP A 65 -13.18 -3.71 -5.25
C ASP A 65 -12.22 -2.57 -5.63
N ALA A 66 -11.74 -2.58 -6.87
CA ALA A 66 -10.77 -1.59 -7.35
C ALA A 66 -11.33 -0.15 -7.34
N THR A 67 -12.63 0.02 -7.57
CA THR A 67 -13.27 1.35 -7.55
C THR A 67 -13.29 1.90 -6.14
N THR A 68 -13.69 1.06 -5.18
CA THR A 68 -13.72 1.39 -3.76
C THR A 68 -12.31 1.64 -3.25
N SER A 69 -11.34 0.77 -3.59
CA SER A 69 -9.92 0.96 -3.29
C SER A 69 -9.40 2.33 -3.77
N ARG A 70 -9.69 2.71 -5.02
CA ARG A 70 -9.29 4.03 -5.55
C ARG A 70 -9.91 5.18 -4.74
N ASN A 71 -11.20 5.10 -4.43
CA ASN A 71 -11.90 6.14 -3.68
C ASN A 71 -11.34 6.29 -2.27
N VAL A 72 -11.20 5.19 -1.52
CA VAL A 72 -10.69 5.24 -0.15
C VAL A 72 -9.22 5.64 -0.11
N THR A 73 -8.42 5.23 -1.08
CA THR A 73 -7.02 5.65 -1.21
C THR A 73 -6.91 7.14 -1.50
N THR A 74 -7.76 7.67 -2.39
CA THR A 74 -7.82 9.10 -2.69
C THR A 74 -8.13 9.91 -1.44
N THR A 75 -9.15 9.50 -0.67
CA THR A 75 -9.49 10.15 0.60
C THR A 75 -8.36 10.05 1.62
N MET A 76 -7.72 8.88 1.72
CA MET A 76 -6.59 8.65 2.61
C MET A 76 -5.41 9.59 2.28
N LEU A 77 -5.03 9.72 1.01
CA LEU A 77 -3.97 10.63 0.55
C LEU A 77 -4.31 12.10 0.82
N GLN A 78 -5.58 12.49 0.69
CA GLN A 78 -6.04 13.85 1.00
C GLN A 78 -6.00 14.16 2.50
N GLN A 79 -6.37 13.20 3.35
CA GLN A 79 -6.36 13.35 4.81
C GLN A 79 -4.95 13.26 5.41
N HIS A 80 -4.07 12.51 4.76
CA HIS A 80 -2.71 12.24 5.19
C HIS A 80 -1.73 12.48 4.04
N PRO A 81 -1.50 13.75 3.65
CA PRO A 81 -0.63 14.10 2.54
C PRO A 81 0.85 13.75 2.80
N ASP A 82 1.18 13.38 4.04
CA ASP A 82 2.50 12.96 4.46
C ASP A 82 2.62 11.44 4.60
N ILE A 83 1.74 10.62 4.01
CA ILE A 83 1.98 9.19 3.90
C ILE A 83 3.24 8.94 3.06
N CYS A 84 4.12 8.05 3.52
CA CYS A 84 5.32 7.64 2.78
C CYS A 84 5.14 6.30 2.06
N SER A 85 4.28 5.43 2.57
CA SER A 85 3.95 4.17 1.91
C SER A 85 2.50 3.73 2.12
N ILE A 86 1.98 2.99 1.16
CA ILE A 86 0.67 2.35 1.21
C ILE A 86 0.89 0.85 1.03
N ILE A 87 0.27 0.03 1.88
CA ILE A 87 0.24 -1.42 1.71
C ILE A 87 -1.16 -1.81 1.26
N ASP A 88 -1.27 -2.48 0.11
CA ASP A 88 -2.51 -3.07 -0.38
C ASP A 88 -2.51 -4.59 -0.17
N PHE A 89 -3.66 -5.16 0.13
CA PHE A 89 -3.70 -6.56 0.53
C PHE A 89 -3.70 -7.51 -0.68
N TRP A 90 -4.40 -7.19 -1.78
CA TRP A 90 -4.49 -8.03 -3.01
C TRP A 90 -4.68 -7.19 -4.30
N ASP A 91 -4.67 -7.86 -5.46
CA ASP A 91 -4.70 -7.28 -6.83
C ASP A 91 -5.76 -6.18 -7.08
N GLY A 92 -6.99 -6.36 -6.58
CA GLY A 92 -8.06 -5.36 -6.72
C GLY A 92 -7.72 -4.06 -5.98
N ASP A 93 -7.10 -4.20 -4.80
CA ASP A 93 -6.67 -3.10 -3.97
C ASP A 93 -5.47 -2.40 -4.61
N ALA A 94 -4.50 -3.16 -5.10
CA ALA A 94 -3.32 -2.66 -5.83
C ALA A 94 -3.71 -1.77 -7.01
N THR A 95 -4.68 -2.22 -7.81
CA THR A 95 -5.15 -1.50 -9.01
C THR A 95 -5.78 -0.16 -8.64
N GLY A 96 -6.64 -0.14 -7.62
CA GLY A 96 -7.28 1.08 -7.16
C GLY A 96 -6.31 2.06 -6.49
N ALA A 97 -5.42 1.55 -5.64
CA ALA A 97 -4.45 2.34 -4.90
C ALA A 97 -3.42 2.98 -5.83
N SER A 98 -2.86 2.23 -6.78
CA SER A 98 -1.91 2.75 -7.78
C SER A 98 -2.54 3.84 -8.65
N ALA A 99 -3.80 3.67 -9.07
CA ALA A 99 -4.52 4.70 -9.82
C ALA A 99 -4.71 5.98 -9.00
N ALA A 100 -5.06 5.88 -7.70
CA ALA A 100 -5.21 7.03 -6.83
C ALA A 100 -3.88 7.79 -6.59
N ILE A 101 -2.77 7.06 -6.42
CA ILE A 101 -1.43 7.65 -6.27
C ILE A 101 -1.04 8.43 -7.54
N ARG A 102 -1.29 7.85 -8.72
CA ARG A 102 -1.07 8.47 -10.03
C ARG A 102 -1.89 9.74 -10.22
N ASP A 103 -3.19 9.67 -9.91
CA ASP A 103 -4.09 10.82 -10.01
C ASP A 103 -3.68 11.97 -9.08
N ALA A 104 -3.15 11.63 -7.90
CA ALA A 104 -2.61 12.59 -6.95
C ALA A 104 -1.21 13.12 -7.34
N LYS A 105 -0.60 12.61 -8.42
CA LYS A 105 0.78 12.93 -8.84
C LYS A 105 1.81 12.68 -7.74
N LEU A 106 1.60 11.59 -7.02
CA LEU A 106 2.47 11.14 -5.93
C LEU A 106 3.36 9.95 -6.35
N ASP A 107 3.43 9.66 -7.64
CA ASP A 107 4.36 8.70 -8.23
C ASP A 107 5.81 9.02 -7.80
N GLY A 108 6.50 8.02 -7.26
CA GLY A 108 7.86 8.16 -6.73
C GLY A 108 7.96 8.93 -5.40
N LYS A 109 6.85 9.42 -4.83
CA LYS A 109 6.80 10.01 -3.47
C LYS A 109 6.15 9.09 -2.45
N VAL A 110 5.11 8.36 -2.86
CA VAL A 110 4.45 7.34 -2.04
C VAL A 110 4.83 5.97 -2.59
N PHE A 111 5.37 5.12 -1.72
CA PHE A 111 5.73 3.75 -2.08
C PHE A 111 4.53 2.82 -1.93
N LEU A 112 4.08 2.19 -3.01
CA LEU A 112 3.00 1.20 -2.95
C LEU A 112 3.59 -0.20 -2.77
N VAL A 113 3.22 -0.87 -1.70
CA VAL A 113 3.56 -2.26 -1.43
C VAL A 113 2.36 -3.13 -1.75
N THR A 114 2.50 -3.96 -2.77
CA THR A 114 1.45 -4.88 -3.22
C THR A 114 1.92 -6.32 -3.17
N THR A 115 1.02 -7.23 -2.84
CA THR A 115 1.22 -8.69 -3.01
C THR A 115 0.73 -9.17 -4.37
N GLY A 116 -0.08 -8.34 -5.03
CA GLY A 116 -0.55 -8.55 -6.38
C GLY A 116 0.54 -8.19 -7.39
N GLY A 117 0.52 -8.81 -8.56
CA GLY A 117 1.47 -8.46 -9.63
C GLY A 117 1.33 -7.00 -10.13
N GLY A 118 0.35 -6.24 -9.63
CA GLY A 118 -0.06 -4.92 -10.09
C GLY A 118 1.07 -3.89 -10.24
N GLU A 119 2.00 -3.80 -9.28
CA GLU A 119 3.14 -2.88 -9.39
C GLU A 119 4.20 -3.39 -10.38
N LYS A 120 4.48 -4.70 -10.40
CA LYS A 120 5.45 -5.26 -11.36
C LYS A 120 4.97 -5.12 -12.81
N THR A 121 3.67 -5.23 -13.07
CA THR A 121 3.14 -5.07 -14.42
C THR A 121 2.91 -3.60 -14.78
N ALA A 122 2.62 -2.72 -13.81
CA ALA A 122 2.31 -1.32 -14.12
C ALA A 122 3.55 -0.41 -14.24
N ASP A 123 4.67 -0.75 -13.60
CA ASP A 123 5.90 0.06 -13.63
C ASP A 123 7.04 -0.57 -14.45
N CYS A 124 7.20 -1.90 -14.52
CA CYS A 124 8.21 -2.48 -15.41
C CYS A 124 7.83 -2.37 -16.90
N ASP A 125 6.56 -2.49 -17.28
CA ASP A 125 6.15 -2.36 -18.69
C ASP A 125 6.22 -0.91 -19.17
N LYS A 126 5.95 0.08 -18.29
CA LYS A 126 6.01 1.51 -18.65
C LYS A 126 7.42 2.08 -18.69
N LEU A 127 8.38 1.46 -18.00
CA LEU A 127 9.80 1.80 -18.13
C LEU A 127 10.43 1.20 -19.40
N GLN A 128 9.85 0.15 -19.99
CA GLN A 128 10.39 -0.51 -21.20
C GLN A 128 9.77 -0.03 -22.53
N ASP A 129 8.54 0.52 -22.53
CA ASP A 129 7.85 0.94 -23.76
C ASP A 129 8.24 2.34 -24.28
N GLY A 130 9.11 3.09 -23.59
CA GLY A 130 9.58 4.37 -24.12
C GLY A 130 8.47 5.42 -24.33
N THR A 131 7.30 5.26 -23.71
CA THR A 131 6.18 6.20 -23.77
C THR A 131 6.38 7.34 -22.75
N TYR A 132 7.50 8.06 -22.89
CA TYR A 132 7.68 9.40 -22.30
C TYR A 132 7.92 10.41 -23.42
N GLY A 133 6.89 11.23 -23.64
CA GLY A 133 6.89 12.50 -24.36
C GLY A 133 5.80 13.38 -23.74
#